data_AF-A0A0T6LSJ0-F1
#
_entry.id   AF-A0A0T6LSJ0-F1
#
_cell.length_a   1.000
_cell.length_b   1.000
_cell.length_c   1.000
_cell.angle_alpha   90.00
_cell.angle_beta   90.00
_cell.angle_gamma   90.00
#
_symmetry.space_group_name_H-M   'P 1'
#
loop_
_entity.id
_entity.type
_entity.pdbx_description
1 polymer ?
#
loop_
_entity_poly.entity_id
_entity_poly.type
_entity_poly.pdbx_seq_one_letter_code
_entity_poly.pdbx_strand_id
1 'polypeptide(L)'
;MRGALARGPAAALGAHTAAVTLVSRRETQGGSPVTPLAALGVTAGLGAWTSRHRPRTSARDHAAPPGAHTVPATVRRSPGRPRSVPDLARAALALGYAATAAKPLFHAVLNPSPPLTQRAVGGGIRAMIPLQAALAARSGAAGTAVAVAGLVPLARRLSRKVSPT
;
A
#
# COMPACT_ATOMS: atom_id res chain seq x y z
N MET A 1 -3.38 19.41 -16.63
CA MET A 1 -3.38 17.93 -16.65
C MET A 1 -2.89 17.22 -15.37
N ARG A 2 -2.57 17.93 -14.27
CA ARG A 2 -2.11 17.30 -13.00
C ARG A 2 -3.21 16.52 -12.24
N GLY A 3 -4.49 16.83 -12.47
CA GLY A 3 -5.62 16.21 -11.76
C GLY A 3 -5.84 14.71 -12.04
N ALA A 4 -5.43 14.20 -13.19
CA ALA A 4 -5.66 12.79 -13.55
C ALA A 4 -4.75 11.81 -12.80
N LEU A 5 -3.54 12.25 -12.44
CA LEU A 5 -2.56 11.44 -11.70
C LEU A 5 -2.87 11.38 -10.20
N ALA A 6 -3.53 12.41 -9.64
CA ALA A 6 -3.88 12.49 -8.22
C ALA A 6 -5.06 11.59 -7.82
N ARG A 7 -5.93 11.20 -8.76
CA ARG A 7 -7.11 10.36 -8.46
C ARG A 7 -6.76 9.01 -7.84
N GLY A 8 -5.65 8.40 -8.29
CA GLY A 8 -5.21 7.09 -7.78
C GLY A 8 -4.83 7.13 -6.30
N PRO A 9 -3.85 7.97 -5.90
CA PRO A 9 -3.49 8.15 -4.49
C PRO A 9 -4.67 8.59 -3.61
N ALA A 10 -5.50 9.53 -4.08
CA ALA A 10 -6.68 9.98 -3.33
C ALA A 10 -7.69 8.85 -3.10
N ALA A 11 -7.98 8.06 -4.15
CA ALA A 11 -8.87 6.89 -4.03
C ALA A 11 -8.29 5.83 -3.09
N ALA A 12 -6.97 5.60 -3.11
CA ALA A 12 -6.32 4.65 -2.21
C ALA A 12 -6.43 5.08 -0.74
N LEU A 13 -6.20 6.37 -0.44
CA LEU A 13 -6.38 6.92 0.90
C LEU A 13 -7.85 6.83 1.33
N GLY A 14 -8.79 7.23 0.46
CA GLY A 14 -10.22 7.14 0.73
C GLY A 14 -10.70 5.71 1.02
N ALA A 15 -10.24 4.73 0.23
CA ALA A 15 -10.57 3.33 0.42
C ALA A 15 -10.04 2.78 1.75
N HIS A 16 -8.79 3.13 2.11
CA HIS A 16 -8.22 2.73 3.39
C HIS A 16 -8.97 3.36 4.57
N THR A 17 -9.26 4.67 4.51
CA THR A 17 -10.03 5.36 5.54
C THR A 17 -11.42 4.75 5.70
N ALA A 18 -12.16 4.53 4.60
CA ALA A 18 -13.47 3.91 4.64
C ALA A 18 -13.43 2.51 5.28
N ALA A 19 -12.43 1.70 4.94
CA ALA A 19 -12.25 0.39 5.55
C ALA A 19 -12.02 0.48 7.07
N VAL A 20 -11.15 1.38 7.54
CA VAL A 20 -10.90 1.60 8.97
C VAL A 20 -12.16 2.13 9.68
N THR A 21 -12.90 3.05 9.06
CA THR A 21 -14.16 3.57 9.59
C THR A 21 -15.20 2.46 9.75
N LEU A 22 -15.33 1.57 8.77
CA LEU A 22 -16.28 0.46 8.85
C LEU A 22 -15.90 -0.50 9.99
N VAL A 23 -14.62 -0.82 10.16
CA VAL A 23 -14.14 -1.66 11.28
C VAL A 23 -14.40 -0.98 12.62
N SER A 24 -14.09 0.32 12.75
CA SER A 24 -14.31 1.09 13.97
C SER A 24 -15.79 1.17 14.36
N ARG A 25 -16.71 1.32 13.40
CA ARG A 25 -18.17 1.29 13.67
C ARG A 25 -18.65 0.00 14.34
N ARG A 26 -17.90 -1.10 14.23
CA ARG A 26 -18.22 -2.42 14.81
C ARG A 26 -17.33 -2.77 16.01
N GLU A 27 -16.41 -1.90 16.42
CA GLU A 27 -15.34 -2.25 17.36
C GLU A 27 -15.83 -2.50 18.80
N THR A 28 -17.00 -1.97 19.17
CA THR A 28 -17.63 -2.20 20.47
C THR A 28 -18.55 -3.42 20.51
N GLN A 29 -19.07 -3.83 19.34
CA GLN A 29 -20.04 -4.92 19.23
C GLN A 29 -19.36 -6.29 19.16
N GLY A 30 -18.17 -6.38 18.53
CA GLY A 30 -17.50 -7.66 18.30
C GLY A 30 -18.35 -8.64 17.46
N GLY A 31 -17.93 -9.90 17.37
CA GLY A 31 -18.78 -11.00 16.90
C GLY A 31 -18.93 -11.21 15.38
N SER A 32 -18.60 -10.23 14.51
CA SER A 32 -18.70 -10.41 13.05
C SER A 32 -17.33 -10.37 12.35
N PRO A 33 -16.94 -11.43 11.61
CA PRO A 33 -15.67 -11.46 10.88
C PRO A 33 -15.73 -10.66 9.57
N VAL A 34 -16.92 -10.34 9.06
CA VAL A 34 -17.13 -9.78 7.71
C VAL A 34 -16.39 -8.46 7.51
N THR A 35 -16.53 -7.53 8.46
CA THR A 35 -15.92 -6.20 8.34
C THR A 35 -14.39 -6.25 8.40
N PRO A 36 -13.76 -6.96 9.36
CA PRO A 36 -12.31 -7.22 9.31
C PRO A 36 -11.85 -7.92 8.03
N LEU A 37 -12.63 -8.86 7.49
CA LEU A 37 -12.29 -9.58 6.25
C LEU A 37 -12.31 -8.65 5.04
N ALA A 38 -13.35 -7.83 4.89
CA ALA A 38 -13.44 -6.84 3.84
C ALA A 38 -12.28 -5.84 3.92
N ALA A 39 -11.96 -5.34 5.12
CA ALA A 39 -10.82 -4.45 5.33
C ALA A 39 -9.47 -5.12 5.04
N LEU A 40 -9.32 -6.42 5.31
CA LEU A 40 -8.14 -7.20 4.93
C LEU A 40 -8.02 -7.32 3.40
N GLY A 41 -9.14 -7.57 2.71
CA GLY A 41 -9.20 -7.60 1.25
C GLY A 41 -8.81 -6.25 0.62
N VAL A 42 -9.35 -5.14 1.14
CA VAL A 42 -8.96 -3.77 0.71
C VAL A 42 -7.47 -3.55 0.94
N THR A 43 -6.96 -3.90 2.12
CA THR A 43 -5.53 -3.77 2.47
C THR A 43 -4.63 -4.54 1.50
N ALA A 44 -4.98 -5.79 1.19
CA ALA A 44 -4.25 -6.62 0.24
C ALA A 44 -4.28 -6.03 -1.19
N GLY A 45 -5.46 -5.59 -1.63
CA GLY A 45 -5.65 -4.94 -2.93
C GLY A 45 -4.82 -3.66 -3.08
N LEU A 46 -4.83 -2.80 -2.06
CA LEU A 46 -4.02 -1.57 -2.02
C LEU A 46 -2.53 -1.88 -1.94
N GLY A 47 -2.09 -2.87 -1.15
CA GLY A 47 -0.69 -3.31 -1.10
C GLY A 47 -0.20 -3.84 -2.46
N ALA A 48 -1.02 -4.62 -3.16
CA ALA A 48 -0.71 -5.11 -4.50
C ALA A 48 -0.69 -3.97 -5.53
N TRP A 49 -1.65 -3.05 -5.49
CA TRP A 49 -1.71 -1.90 -6.41
C TRP A 49 -0.54 -0.93 -6.18
N THR A 50 -0.15 -0.74 -4.92
CA THR A 50 1.02 0.06 -4.53
C THR A 50 2.34 -0.70 -4.71
N SER A 51 2.39 -1.98 -5.07
CA SER A 51 3.64 -2.69 -5.39
C SER A 51 3.85 -2.93 -6.89
N ARG A 52 2.78 -3.01 -7.70
CA ARG A 52 2.83 -3.13 -9.17
C ARG A 52 3.55 -1.96 -9.87
N HIS A 53 4.70 -2.23 -10.46
CA HIS A 53 5.42 -1.29 -11.32
C HIS A 53 4.68 -1.16 -12.66
N ARG A 54 4.47 0.06 -13.17
CA ARG A 54 4.06 0.24 -14.58
C ARG A 54 5.35 0.16 -15.41
N PRO A 55 5.46 -0.78 -16.36
CA PRO A 55 6.56 -0.75 -17.31
C PRO A 55 6.55 0.61 -17.97
N ARG A 56 7.66 1.35 -17.86
CA ARG A 56 7.90 2.49 -18.75
C ARG A 56 8.06 1.85 -20.12
N THR A 57 7.00 1.85 -20.92
CA THR A 57 7.12 1.54 -22.34
C THR A 57 8.19 2.48 -22.87
N SER A 58 9.18 1.90 -23.54
CA SER A 58 10.39 2.56 -24.02
C SER A 58 10.07 3.67 -25.02
N ALA A 59 9.61 4.84 -24.55
CA ALA A 59 9.55 6.06 -25.33
C ALA A 59 10.97 6.59 -25.69
N ARG A 60 12.03 5.80 -25.44
CA ARG A 60 13.41 6.05 -25.87
C ARG A 60 13.89 5.10 -26.97
N ASP A 61 13.09 4.10 -27.36
CA ASP A 61 13.43 3.20 -28.49
C ASP A 61 12.93 3.76 -29.84
N HIS A 62 12.53 5.04 -29.91
CA HIS A 62 12.15 5.74 -31.15
C HIS A 62 13.16 6.82 -31.57
N ALA A 63 14.41 6.69 -31.12
CA ALA A 63 15.55 7.22 -31.86
C ALA A 63 16.23 6.06 -32.62
N ALA A 64 15.44 5.21 -33.29
CA ALA A 64 15.97 4.30 -34.28
C ALA A 64 16.16 5.10 -35.58
N PRO A 65 17.36 5.11 -36.19
CA PRO A 65 17.57 5.80 -37.46
C PRO A 65 16.62 5.23 -38.53
N PRO A 66 16.08 6.06 -39.44
CA PRO A 66 15.19 5.59 -40.49
C PRO A 66 15.98 4.68 -41.44
N GLY A 67 15.72 3.35 -41.40
CA GLY A 67 16.33 2.43 -42.37
C GLY A 67 16.39 0.94 -42.02
N ALA A 68 16.09 0.50 -40.80
CA ALA A 68 16.15 -0.93 -40.48
C ALA A 68 14.79 -1.63 -40.64
N HIS A 69 14.72 -2.61 -41.54
CA HIS A 69 13.55 -3.44 -41.82
C HIS A 69 12.92 -4.02 -40.55
N THR A 70 11.63 -3.76 -40.35
CA THR A 70 10.81 -4.26 -39.24
C THR A 70 10.50 -5.74 -39.43
N VAL A 71 11.34 -6.60 -38.87
CA VAL A 71 10.91 -7.95 -38.50
C VAL A 71 9.91 -7.79 -37.36
N PRO A 72 8.70 -8.39 -37.39
CA PRO A 72 7.76 -8.29 -36.28
C PRO A 72 8.38 -8.99 -35.07
N ALA A 73 8.93 -8.18 -34.15
CA ALA A 73 9.35 -8.63 -32.84
C ALA A 73 8.09 -9.10 -32.11
N THR A 74 7.83 -10.42 -32.14
CA THR A 74 7.03 -11.07 -31.12
C THR A 74 7.50 -10.53 -29.78
N VAL A 75 6.65 -9.76 -29.10
CA VAL A 75 6.91 -9.21 -27.77
C VAL A 75 6.95 -10.38 -26.80
N ARG A 76 8.06 -11.11 -26.80
CA ARG A 76 8.42 -12.03 -25.74
C ARG A 76 8.59 -11.13 -24.53
N ARG A 77 7.62 -11.15 -23.62
CA ARG A 77 7.77 -10.53 -22.30
C ARG A 77 9.05 -11.09 -21.71
N SER A 78 10.14 -10.35 -21.77
CA SER A 78 11.41 -10.77 -21.18
C SER A 78 11.17 -11.01 -19.70
N PRO A 79 11.20 -12.27 -19.22
CA PRO A 79 11.11 -12.54 -17.81
C PRO A 79 12.43 -12.08 -17.19
N GLY A 80 12.38 -11.20 -16.20
CA GLY A 80 13.53 -10.96 -15.32
C GLY A 80 14.39 -9.73 -15.57
N ARG A 81 13.81 -8.57 -15.94
CA ARG A 81 14.56 -7.32 -15.71
C ARG A 81 14.78 -7.17 -14.18
N PRO A 82 16.03 -7.02 -13.71
CA PRO A 82 16.30 -6.87 -12.28
C PRO A 82 15.55 -5.65 -11.75
N ARG A 83 14.91 -5.80 -10.58
CA ARG A 83 14.18 -4.71 -9.93
C ARG A 83 15.18 -3.63 -9.54
N SER A 84 14.86 -2.37 -9.83
CA SER A 84 15.69 -1.25 -9.41
C SER A 84 15.59 -1.01 -7.89
N VAL A 85 16.58 -0.33 -7.29
CA VAL A 85 16.55 0.03 -5.86
C VAL A 85 15.26 0.79 -5.47
N PRO A 86 14.79 1.79 -6.26
CA PRO A 86 13.50 2.44 -6.00
C PRO A 86 12.30 1.48 -6.03
N ASP A 87 12.32 0.47 -6.91
CA ASP A 87 11.26 -0.53 -6.98
C ASP A 87 11.22 -1.42 -5.75
N LEU A 88 12.40 -1.81 -5.27
CA LEU A 88 12.54 -2.60 -4.05
C LEU A 88 12.10 -1.79 -2.83
N ALA A 89 12.53 -0.53 -2.71
CA ALA A 89 12.12 0.36 -1.62
C ALA A 89 10.60 0.56 -1.60
N ARG A 90 9.99 0.79 -2.77
CA ARG A 90 8.54 0.92 -2.92
C ARG A 90 7.80 -0.37 -2.56
N ALA A 91 8.29 -1.51 -3.02
CA ALA A 91 7.74 -2.82 -2.66
C ALA A 91 7.85 -3.07 -1.15
N ALA A 92 8.96 -2.71 -0.53
CA ALA A 92 9.17 -2.83 0.91
C ALA A 92 8.20 -1.93 1.70
N LEU A 93 7.95 -0.69 1.25
CA LEU A 93 6.97 0.21 1.86
C LEU A 93 5.54 -0.32 1.71
N ALA A 94 5.17 -0.82 0.52
CA ALA A 94 3.87 -1.45 0.28
C ALA A 94 3.67 -2.71 1.14
N LEU A 95 4.72 -3.51 1.32
CA LEU A 95 4.72 -4.68 2.20
C LEU A 95 4.62 -4.26 3.67
N GLY A 96 5.34 -3.20 4.07
CA GLY A 96 5.26 -2.62 5.41
C GLY A 96 3.86 -2.11 5.75
N TYR A 97 3.19 -1.47 4.78
CA TYR A 97 1.78 -1.10 4.87
C TYR A 97 0.89 -2.32 5.13
N ALA A 98 0.98 -3.32 4.23
CA ALA A 98 0.17 -4.53 4.33
C ALA A 98 0.40 -5.25 5.66
N ALA A 99 1.65 -5.46 6.07
CA ALA A 99 1.99 -6.13 7.32
C ALA A 99 1.47 -5.40 8.57
N THR A 100 1.46 -4.06 8.55
CA THR A 100 1.01 -3.25 9.69
C THR A 100 -0.50 -3.38 9.95
N ALA A 101 -1.31 -3.45 8.90
CA ALA A 101 -2.76 -3.61 9.01
C ALA A 101 -3.22 -5.08 9.03
N ALA A 102 -2.59 -5.95 8.23
CA ALA A 102 -3.05 -7.31 8.02
C ALA A 102 -2.98 -8.19 9.27
N LYS A 103 -1.90 -8.10 10.06
CA LYS A 103 -1.76 -8.94 11.27
C LYS A 103 -2.94 -8.77 12.24
N PRO A 104 -3.28 -7.56 12.72
CA PRO A 104 -4.40 -7.41 13.64
C PRO A 104 -5.76 -7.64 12.96
N LEU A 105 -5.93 -7.31 11.67
CA LEU A 105 -7.14 -7.65 10.92
C LEU A 105 -7.36 -9.16 10.84
N PHE A 106 -6.31 -9.94 10.59
CA PHE A 106 -6.37 -11.40 10.52
C PHE A 106 -6.75 -12.00 11.88
N HIS A 107 -6.20 -11.48 12.98
CA HIS A 107 -6.64 -11.89 14.32
C HIS A 107 -8.12 -11.59 14.57
N ALA A 108 -8.61 -10.42 14.15
CA ALA A 108 -10.03 -10.06 14.29
C ALA A 108 -10.97 -10.88 13.38
N VAL A 109 -10.49 -11.32 12.20
CA VAL A 109 -11.23 -12.25 11.34
C VAL A 109 -11.37 -13.61 12.01
N LEU A 110 -10.26 -14.17 12.50
CA LEU A 110 -10.25 -15.49 13.10
C LEU A 110 -10.93 -15.53 14.48
N ASN A 111 -10.86 -14.43 15.22
CA ASN A 111 -11.41 -14.32 16.58
C ASN A 111 -12.16 -12.99 16.70
N PRO A 112 -13.44 -12.93 16.26
CA PRO A 112 -14.22 -11.70 16.25
C PRO A 112 -14.58 -11.24 17.68
N SER A 113 -13.72 -10.42 18.27
CA SER A 113 -13.93 -9.85 19.62
C SER A 113 -13.66 -8.34 19.64
N PRO A 114 -14.27 -7.58 20.57
CA PRO A 114 -14.01 -6.14 20.71
C PRO A 114 -12.51 -5.79 20.82
N PRO A 115 -11.69 -6.41 21.69
CA PRO A 115 -10.29 -6.01 21.82
C PRO A 115 -9.45 -6.29 20.57
N LEU A 116 -9.75 -7.35 19.82
CA LEU A 116 -9.05 -7.64 18.57
C LEU A 116 -9.49 -6.70 17.44
N THR A 117 -10.76 -6.31 17.42
CA THR A 117 -11.28 -5.32 16.46
C THR A 117 -10.69 -3.93 16.72
N GLN A 118 -10.58 -3.51 17.98
CA GLN A 118 -9.88 -2.27 18.37
C GLN A 118 -8.40 -2.29 17.98
N ARG A 119 -7.70 -3.43 18.19
CA ARG A 119 -6.33 -3.63 17.70
C ARG A 119 -6.23 -3.54 16.18
N ALA A 120 -7.25 -4.00 15.46
CA ALA A 120 -7.33 -3.87 14.00
C ALA A 120 -7.50 -2.41 13.56
N VAL A 121 -8.35 -1.63 14.24
CA VAL A 121 -8.48 -0.18 14.02
C VAL A 121 -7.16 0.54 14.27
N GLY A 122 -6.53 0.31 15.44
CA GLY A 122 -5.22 0.86 15.77
C GLY A 122 -4.10 0.40 14.83
N GLY A 123 -4.21 -0.80 14.26
CA GLY A 123 -3.35 -1.29 13.17
C GLY A 123 -3.54 -0.49 11.88
N GLY A 124 -4.79 -0.28 11.47
CA GLY A 124 -5.16 0.54 10.32
C GLY A 124 -4.63 1.97 10.42
N ILE A 125 -4.85 2.64 11.56
CA ILE A 125 -4.34 4.00 11.81
C ILE A 125 -2.82 4.08 11.61
N ARG A 126 -2.08 3.11 12.16
CA ARG A 126 -0.61 3.06 12.01
C ARG A 126 -0.16 2.71 10.58
N ALA A 127 -1.01 2.02 9.81
CA ALA A 127 -0.71 1.66 8.43
C ALA A 127 -0.84 2.87 7.47
N MET A 128 -1.48 3.97 7.87
CA MET A 128 -1.58 5.18 7.04
C MET A 128 -0.20 5.76 6.67
N ILE A 129 0.75 5.78 7.60
CA ILE A 129 2.11 6.31 7.37
C ILE A 129 2.86 5.50 6.29
N PRO A 130 3.01 4.17 6.40
CA PRO A 130 3.65 3.38 5.33
C PRO A 130 2.85 3.40 4.02
N LEU A 131 1.52 3.54 4.05
CA LEU A 131 0.71 3.74 2.85
C LEU A 131 1.11 5.03 2.13
N GLN A 132 1.16 6.16 2.85
CA GLN A 132 1.57 7.45 2.31
C GLN A 132 3.00 7.41 1.76
N ALA A 133 3.94 6.77 2.46
CA ALA A 133 5.30 6.58 1.97
C ALA A 133 5.33 5.75 0.66
N ALA A 134 4.56 4.67 0.58
CA ALA A 134 4.46 3.85 -0.63
C ALA A 134 3.84 4.62 -1.81
N LEU A 135 2.85 5.47 -1.56
CA LEU A 135 2.23 6.34 -2.57
C LEU A 135 3.17 7.43 -3.06
N ALA A 136 3.97 8.04 -2.17
CA ALA A 136 5.00 9.01 -2.53
C ALA A 136 6.11 8.35 -3.37
N ALA A 137 6.56 7.14 -3.01
CA ALA A 137 7.50 6.37 -3.81
C ALA A 137 6.90 6.01 -5.19
N ARG A 138 5.60 5.70 -5.26
CA ARG A 138 4.86 5.41 -6.50
C ARG A 138 4.76 6.62 -7.44
N SER A 139 4.69 7.85 -6.92
CA SER A 139 4.67 9.06 -7.72
C SER A 139 6.06 9.56 -8.13
N GLY A 140 7.13 8.89 -7.69
CA GLY A 140 8.53 9.26 -7.98
C GLY A 140 9.16 10.21 -6.95
N ALA A 141 8.46 10.54 -5.86
CA ALA A 141 8.94 11.43 -4.81
C ALA A 141 9.73 10.67 -3.73
N ALA A 142 10.93 10.19 -4.07
CA ALA A 142 11.74 9.35 -3.18
C ALA A 142 12.13 10.04 -1.86
N GLY A 143 12.50 11.33 -1.89
CA GLY A 143 12.83 12.09 -0.68
C GLY A 143 11.66 12.18 0.30
N THR A 144 10.45 12.47 -0.20
CA THR A 144 9.22 12.47 0.60
C THR A 144 8.91 11.08 1.15
N ALA A 145 9.10 10.03 0.36
CA ALA A 145 8.87 8.65 0.82
C ALA A 145 9.79 8.28 1.98
N VAL A 146 11.08 8.62 1.91
CA VAL A 146 12.04 8.39 3.00
C VAL A 146 11.69 9.20 4.24
N ALA A 147 11.36 10.48 4.08
CA ALA A 147 10.96 11.34 5.20
C ALA A 147 9.73 10.77 5.94
N VAL A 148 8.69 10.36 5.20
CA VAL A 148 7.48 9.76 5.79
C VAL A 148 7.78 8.39 6.40
N ALA A 149 8.61 7.56 5.75
CA ALA A 149 9.01 6.26 6.29
C ALA A 149 9.77 6.38 7.62
N GLY A 150 10.57 7.44 7.79
CA GLY A 150 11.26 7.77 9.04
C GLY A 150 10.31 8.00 10.24
N LEU A 151 9.03 8.31 10.00
CA LEU A 151 8.02 8.52 11.05
C LEU A 151 7.45 7.19 11.60
N VAL A 152 7.61 6.08 10.89
CA VAL A 152 7.11 4.75 11.31
C VAL A 152 7.57 4.34 12.71
N PRO A 153 8.87 4.40 13.07
CA PRO A 153 9.31 4.07 14.43
C PRO A 153 8.71 4.99 15.49
N LEU A 154 8.51 6.29 15.18
CA LEU A 154 7.89 7.24 16.10
C LEU A 154 6.43 6.87 16.38
N ALA A 155 5.65 6.59 15.33
CA ALA A 155 4.26 6.15 15.46
C ALA A 155 4.13 4.87 16.32
N ARG A 156 5.04 3.91 16.14
CA ARG A 156 5.11 2.70 16.97
C ARG A 156 5.41 3.02 18.44
N ARG A 157 6.36 3.92 18.71
CA ARG A 157 6.69 4.35 20.08
C ARG A 157 5.52 5.07 20.76
N LEU A 158 4.89 6.03 20.09
CA LEU A 158 3.76 6.79 20.63
C LEU A 158 2.56 5.88 20.92
N SER A 159 2.26 4.92 20.04
CA SER A 159 1.16 3.95 20.27
C SER A 159 1.34 3.07 21.50
N ARG A 160 2.58 2.83 21.95
CA ARG A 160 2.86 2.04 23.16
C ARG A 160 2.66 2.83 24.45
N LYS A 161 2.73 4.16 24.39
CA LYS A 161 2.56 5.03 25.56
C LYS A 161 1.09 5.29 25.93
N VAL A 162 0.15 4.89 25.07
CA VAL A 162 -1.29 5.08 25.26
C VAL A 162 -2.01 3.82 25.72
N SER A 163 -1.29 2.71 26.01
CA SER A 163 -1.88 1.59 26.72
C SER A 163 -2.00 1.96 28.20
N PRO A 164 -3.22 2.07 28.76
CA PRO A 164 -3.41 1.96 30.19
C PRO A 164 -3.05 0.53 30.58
N THR A 165 -2.31 0.39 31.68
CA THR A 165 -2.31 -0.84 32.49
C THR A 165 -3.73 -1.19 32.92
#